data_AF-A0A3B0SAN2-F1
#
_entry.id   AF-A0A3B0SAN2-F1
#
_cell.length_a   1.000
_cell.length_b   1.000
_cell.length_c   1.000
_cell.angle_alpha   90.00
_cell.angle_beta   90.00
_cell.angle_gamma   90.00
#
_symmetry.space_group_name_H-M   'P 1'
#
loop_
_entity.id
_entity.type
_entity.pdbx_description
1 polymer ?
#
loop_
_entity_poly.entity_id
_entity_poly.type
_entity_poly.pdbx_seq_one_letter_code
_entity_poly.pdbx_strand_id
1 'polypeptide(L)'
;MSWLTIAIIFSVIVLLAIVIFMLITNPSLSRNWSPDQFLMPEVSFGEDGKVTIKNIRNINYRTTRDYDLNYYDKEFTLEDVQTAWLAIAPFSGFGAAHAFLSFGFTDGSYLAVSIEVRRKKGRKFDPVKGFFRQFEVMYVLADERDVIGVRTNIIKYDVRLYPIHANIEIIRAVFCDILKRADKLGEEPEFYNTIWNNCATNIVRHVRRFSKKPIPAWSPRYLFPDFFDRIAYRLSILDTELGYKETRKHFNITKQAQTAGPDDDFSAVIRHGLDTKRSEQ
;
A
#
# COMPACT_ATOMS: atom_id res chain seq x y z
N MET A 1 -51.29 -9.79 -4.10
CA MET A 1 -49.98 -10.18 -3.52
C MET A 1 -49.78 -9.38 -2.24
N SER A 2 -49.32 -10.00 -1.16
CA SER A 2 -49.01 -9.24 0.06
C SER A 2 -47.80 -8.32 -0.17
N TRP A 3 -47.69 -7.24 0.59
CA TRP A 3 -46.55 -6.32 0.50
C TRP A 3 -45.21 -7.04 0.70
N LEU A 4 -45.21 -8.05 1.57
CA LEU A 4 -44.05 -8.89 1.87
C LEU A 4 -43.60 -9.68 0.62
N THR A 5 -44.54 -10.25 -0.14
CA THR A 5 -44.24 -10.96 -1.39
C THR A 5 -43.62 -10.03 -2.43
N ILE A 6 -44.12 -8.80 -2.56
CA ILE A 6 -43.55 -7.79 -3.47
C ILE A 6 -42.12 -7.43 -3.04
N ALA A 7 -41.89 -7.18 -1.75
CA ALA A 7 -40.58 -6.85 -1.22
C ALA A 7 -39.54 -7.97 -1.42
N ILE A 8 -39.95 -9.23 -1.24
CA ILE A 8 -39.08 -10.40 -1.47
C ILE A 8 -38.74 -10.52 -2.96
N ILE A 9 -39.74 -10.47 -3.86
CA ILE A 9 -39.49 -10.56 -5.31
C ILE A 9 -38.56 -9.45 -5.77
N PHE A 10 -38.80 -8.20 -5.33
CA PHE A 10 -37.94 -7.08 -5.66
C PHE A 10 -36.50 -7.29 -5.16
N SER A 11 -36.32 -7.75 -3.92
CA SER A 11 -35.00 -8.02 -3.35
C SER A 11 -34.25 -9.11 -4.12
N VAL A 12 -34.95 -10.17 -4.54
CA VAL A 12 -34.38 -11.24 -5.36
C VAL A 12 -33.96 -10.72 -6.74
N ILE A 13 -34.78 -9.89 -7.39
CA ILE A 13 -34.45 -9.28 -8.68
C ILE A 13 -33.20 -8.40 -8.56
N VAL A 14 -33.14 -7.56 -7.51
CA VAL A 14 -31.97 -6.70 -7.26
C VAL A 14 -30.72 -7.54 -7.01
N LEU A 15 -30.82 -8.61 -6.20
CA LEU A 15 -29.70 -9.50 -5.94
C LEU A 15 -29.21 -10.20 -7.22
N LEU A 16 -30.14 -10.72 -8.04
CA LEU A 16 -29.82 -11.33 -9.33
C LEU A 16 -29.13 -10.33 -10.27
N ALA A 17 -29.63 -9.10 -10.36
CA ALA A 17 -29.00 -8.05 -11.16
C ALA A 17 -27.57 -7.75 -10.70
N ILE A 18 -27.32 -7.69 -9.38
CA ILE A 18 -25.97 -7.50 -8.82
C ILE A 18 -25.06 -8.69 -9.17
N VAL A 19 -25.55 -9.92 -9.02
CA VAL A 19 -24.78 -11.13 -9.35
C VAL A 19 -24.44 -11.17 -10.84
N ILE A 20 -25.42 -10.93 -11.71
CA ILE A 20 -25.21 -10.86 -13.16
C ILE A 20 -24.19 -9.78 -13.49
N PHE A 21 -24.35 -8.57 -12.94
CA PHE A 21 -23.38 -7.48 -13.11
C PHE A 21 -21.97 -7.91 -12.71
N MET A 22 -21.81 -8.56 -11.56
CA MET A 22 -20.50 -9.06 -11.13
C MET A 22 -19.92 -10.09 -12.10
N LEU A 23 -20.73 -11.03 -12.58
CA LEU A 23 -20.29 -12.11 -13.47
C LEU A 23 -19.85 -11.61 -14.86
N ILE A 24 -20.50 -10.56 -15.39
CA ILE A 24 -20.16 -10.01 -16.71
C ILE A 24 -19.09 -8.91 -16.68
N THR A 25 -18.78 -8.37 -15.50
CA THR A 25 -17.77 -7.31 -15.37
C THR A 25 -16.39 -7.94 -15.23
N ASN A 26 -15.52 -7.70 -16.22
CA ASN A 26 -14.13 -8.13 -16.21
C ASN A 26 -13.18 -6.97 -15.86
N PRO A 27 -12.09 -7.23 -15.11
CA PRO A 27 -11.05 -6.24 -14.90
C PRO A 27 -10.41 -5.90 -16.26
N SER A 28 -9.95 -4.68 -16.48
CA SER A 28 -9.16 -4.37 -17.69
C SER A 28 -8.16 -3.28 -17.43
N LEU A 29 -7.08 -3.28 -18.20
CA LEU A 29 -6.01 -2.28 -18.18
C LEU A 29 -6.34 -1.02 -18.99
N SER A 30 -7.37 -1.07 -19.83
CA SER A 30 -7.69 -0.09 -20.88
C SER A 30 -8.80 0.91 -20.51
N ARG A 31 -9.10 1.07 -19.21
CA ARG A 31 -10.08 2.08 -18.77
C ARG A 31 -9.47 3.48 -18.83
N ASN A 32 -10.34 4.50 -18.82
CA ASN A 32 -9.92 5.89 -18.63
C ASN A 32 -9.48 6.10 -17.17
N TRP A 33 -8.24 5.76 -16.86
CA TRP A 33 -7.65 5.85 -15.52
C TRP A 33 -7.35 7.28 -15.10
N SER A 34 -7.27 7.50 -13.79
CA SER A 34 -6.73 8.73 -13.22
C SER A 34 -5.29 8.92 -13.70
N PRO A 35 -4.86 10.14 -14.05
CA PRO A 35 -3.52 10.35 -14.61
C PRO A 35 -2.39 9.83 -13.71
N ASP A 36 -2.52 10.00 -12.38
CA ASP A 36 -1.58 9.51 -11.36
C ASP A 36 -1.50 7.98 -11.20
N GLN A 37 -2.35 7.25 -11.92
CA GLN A 37 -2.50 5.78 -11.86
C GLN A 37 -2.62 5.16 -13.27
N PHE A 38 -2.22 5.91 -14.30
CA PHE A 38 -2.37 5.51 -15.68
C PHE A 38 -1.38 4.40 -16.05
N LEU A 39 -0.09 4.57 -15.71
CA LEU A 39 0.95 3.57 -15.97
C LEU A 39 0.96 2.48 -14.89
N MET A 40 1.19 1.24 -15.33
CA MET A 40 1.48 0.12 -14.45
C MET A 40 3.00 -0.03 -14.35
N PRO A 41 3.55 -0.44 -13.19
CA PRO A 41 4.94 -0.83 -13.11
C PRO A 41 5.19 -2.08 -13.97
N GLU A 42 6.35 -2.12 -14.63
CA GLU A 42 6.87 -3.32 -15.29
C GLU A 42 8.13 -3.75 -14.56
N VAL A 43 8.25 -5.04 -14.25
CA VAL A 43 9.41 -5.56 -13.50
C VAL A 43 10.02 -6.74 -14.23
N SER A 44 11.30 -6.62 -14.57
CA SER A 44 12.08 -7.72 -15.12
C SER A 44 13.18 -8.15 -14.15
N PHE A 45 13.27 -9.46 -13.91
CA PHE A 45 14.33 -10.07 -13.11
C PHE A 45 15.44 -10.55 -14.06
N GLY A 46 16.63 -9.98 -13.89
CA GLY A 46 17.83 -10.32 -14.65
C GLY A 46 18.71 -11.35 -13.93
N GLU A 47 19.95 -11.49 -14.42
CA GLU A 47 20.99 -12.31 -13.80
C GLU A 47 21.55 -11.65 -12.52
N ASP A 48 22.26 -12.42 -11.70
CA ASP A 48 22.99 -11.94 -10.51
C ASP A 48 22.16 -11.09 -9.52
N GLY A 49 20.87 -11.40 -9.38
CA GLY A 49 19.99 -10.69 -8.44
C GLY A 49 19.58 -9.28 -8.91
N LYS A 50 19.83 -8.92 -10.17
CA LYS A 50 19.39 -7.63 -10.73
C LYS A 50 17.90 -7.61 -11.00
N VAL A 51 17.26 -6.49 -10.69
CA VAL A 51 15.84 -6.24 -10.94
C VAL A 51 15.69 -4.86 -11.55
N THR A 52 15.22 -4.81 -12.79
CA THR A 52 14.86 -3.55 -13.44
C THR A 52 13.38 -3.29 -13.22
N ILE A 53 13.06 -2.12 -12.69
CA ILE A 53 11.70 -1.65 -12.51
C ILE A 53 11.51 -0.44 -13.41
N LYS A 54 10.52 -0.52 -14.30
CA LYS A 54 10.07 0.62 -15.11
C LYS A 54 8.82 1.25 -14.54
N ASN A 55 8.62 2.52 -14.88
CA ASN A 55 7.48 3.33 -14.43
C ASN A 55 7.44 3.47 -12.89
N ILE A 56 8.59 3.65 -12.25
CA ILE A 56 8.64 4.03 -10.83
C ILE A 56 8.08 5.44 -10.72
N ARG A 57 7.02 5.61 -9.93
CA ARG A 57 6.27 6.85 -9.84
C ARG A 57 7.00 7.87 -8.95
N ASN A 58 7.13 9.09 -9.43
CA ASN A 58 7.75 10.19 -8.70
C ASN A 58 6.97 11.50 -8.92
N ILE A 59 5.68 11.49 -8.61
CA ILE A 59 4.81 12.64 -8.83
C ILE A 59 5.14 13.74 -7.80
N ASN A 60 5.38 14.96 -8.31
CA ASN A 60 5.50 16.14 -7.47
C ASN A 60 4.15 16.84 -7.33
N TYR A 61 3.58 16.84 -6.12
CA TYR A 61 2.25 17.39 -5.87
C TYR A 61 2.33 18.81 -5.32
N ARG A 62 1.56 19.73 -5.92
CA ARG A 62 1.22 21.04 -5.33
C ARG A 62 -0.12 20.97 -4.63
N THR A 63 -1.08 20.27 -5.25
CA THR A 63 -2.39 19.92 -4.66
C THR A 63 -2.82 18.53 -5.12
N THR A 64 -3.96 18.03 -4.65
CA THR A 64 -4.55 16.75 -5.13
C THR A 64 -5.02 16.79 -6.59
N ARG A 65 -5.02 17.97 -7.24
CA ARG A 65 -5.47 18.17 -8.62
C ARG A 65 -4.42 18.84 -9.51
N ASP A 66 -3.34 19.32 -8.92
CA ASP A 66 -2.25 20.01 -9.60
C ASP A 66 -0.93 19.37 -9.16
N TYR A 67 -0.30 18.69 -10.10
CA TYR A 67 0.90 17.89 -9.88
C TYR A 67 1.61 17.65 -11.21
N ASP A 68 2.91 17.40 -11.13
CA ASP A 68 3.72 17.02 -12.29
C ASP A 68 3.82 15.51 -12.34
N LEU A 69 3.30 14.92 -13.42
CA LEU A 69 3.45 13.49 -13.67
C LEU A 69 4.89 13.19 -14.06
N ASN A 70 5.58 12.43 -13.23
CA ASN A 70 6.92 11.99 -13.50
C ASN A 70 7.09 10.52 -13.11
N TYR A 71 7.87 9.82 -13.93
CA TYR A 71 8.20 8.42 -13.79
C TYR A 71 9.65 8.22 -14.20
N TYR A 72 10.32 7.26 -13.57
CA TYR A 72 11.67 6.88 -13.94
C TYR A 72 11.83 5.36 -13.91
N ASP A 73 12.86 4.89 -14.60
CA ASP A 73 13.24 3.49 -14.61
C ASP A 73 14.54 3.35 -13.81
N LYS A 74 14.65 2.30 -12.99
CA LYS A 74 15.86 2.04 -12.20
C LYS A 74 16.11 0.54 -12.10
N GLU A 75 17.39 0.17 -12.20
CA GLU A 75 17.88 -1.17 -11.87
C GLU A 75 18.33 -1.19 -10.40
N PHE A 76 17.92 -2.22 -9.69
CA PHE A 76 18.29 -2.50 -8.30
C PHE A 76 18.96 -3.87 -8.21
N THR A 77 19.84 -4.03 -7.24
CA THR A 77 20.37 -5.34 -6.85
C THR A 77 19.61 -5.83 -5.63
N LEU A 78 19.13 -7.09 -5.61
CA LEU A 78 18.34 -7.61 -4.49
C LEU A 78 19.13 -7.63 -3.17
N GLU A 79 20.44 -7.84 -3.26
CA GLU A 79 21.38 -7.78 -2.15
C GLU A 79 21.44 -6.38 -1.52
N ASP A 80 21.11 -5.33 -2.26
CA ASP A 80 21.10 -3.97 -1.73
C ASP A 80 19.88 -3.69 -0.85
N VAL A 81 18.82 -4.50 -0.88
CA VAL A 81 17.68 -4.33 0.04
C VAL A 81 18.11 -4.72 1.45
N GLN A 82 17.99 -3.77 2.41
CA GLN A 82 18.47 -3.89 3.79
C GLN A 82 17.38 -3.78 4.87
N THR A 83 16.36 -2.96 4.61
CA THR A 83 15.32 -2.67 5.60
C THR A 83 13.94 -2.70 4.97
N ALA A 84 12.92 -2.93 5.79
CA ALA A 84 11.53 -2.74 5.41
C ALA A 84 10.82 -1.94 6.50
N TRP A 85 9.85 -1.13 6.08
CA TRP A 85 9.07 -0.26 6.94
C TRP A 85 7.59 -0.44 6.61
N LEU A 86 6.75 -0.49 7.65
CA LEU A 86 5.29 -0.50 7.51
C LEU A 86 4.78 0.92 7.71
N ALA A 87 4.21 1.50 6.66
CA ALA A 87 3.51 2.76 6.74
C ALA A 87 2.01 2.53 6.97
N ILE A 88 1.42 3.26 7.92
CA ILE A 88 -0.03 3.37 8.11
C ILE A 88 -0.42 4.83 8.08
N ALA A 89 -1.30 5.18 7.15
CA ALA A 89 -1.84 6.52 6.96
C ALA A 89 -3.36 6.52 7.21
N PRO A 90 -3.80 6.81 8.45
CA PRO A 90 -5.22 6.91 8.76
C PRO A 90 -5.88 8.00 7.92
N PHE A 91 -7.05 7.71 7.38
CA PHE A 91 -7.87 8.67 6.66
C PHE A 91 -9.30 8.61 7.16
N SER A 92 -10.12 9.60 6.77
CA SER A 92 -11.46 9.86 7.33
C SER A 92 -12.27 8.62 7.70
N GLY A 93 -12.79 8.59 8.93
CA GLY A 93 -13.68 7.54 9.46
C GLY A 93 -12.99 6.60 10.44
N PHE A 94 -13.78 5.96 11.30
CA PHE A 94 -13.24 5.06 12.32
C PHE A 94 -12.56 3.83 11.68
N GLY A 95 -11.29 3.62 12.00
CA GLY A 95 -10.52 2.45 11.58
C GLY A 95 -10.02 2.46 10.12
N ALA A 96 -10.40 3.47 9.33
CA ALA A 96 -9.98 3.59 7.94
C ALA A 96 -8.54 4.11 7.87
N ALA A 97 -7.67 3.35 7.21
CA ALA A 97 -6.31 3.77 6.94
C ALA A 97 -5.80 3.10 5.67
N HIS A 98 -4.76 3.68 5.10
CA HIS A 98 -3.98 3.03 4.07
C HIS A 98 -2.73 2.40 4.68
N ALA A 99 -2.49 1.12 4.38
CA ALA A 99 -1.29 0.43 4.82
C ALA A 99 -0.41 0.12 3.60
N PHE A 100 0.88 0.39 3.68
CA PHE A 100 1.82 0.15 2.60
C PHE A 100 3.22 -0.10 3.15
N LEU A 101 4.13 -0.55 2.29
CA LEU A 101 5.50 -0.87 2.69
C LEU A 101 6.48 0.09 2.06
N SER A 102 7.65 0.23 2.66
CA SER A 102 8.80 0.90 2.08
C SER A 102 10.06 0.07 2.33
N PHE A 103 10.86 -0.14 1.29
CA PHE A 103 12.07 -0.95 1.34
C PHE A 103 13.29 -0.05 1.20
N GLY A 104 14.20 -0.12 2.17
CA GLY A 104 15.42 0.67 2.16
C GLY A 104 16.61 -0.10 1.61
N PHE A 105 17.44 0.60 0.85
CA PHE A 105 18.62 0.06 0.19
C PHE A 105 19.92 0.47 0.88
N THR A 106 21.03 -0.18 0.53
CA THR A 106 22.39 0.11 1.03
C THR A 106 22.84 1.54 0.77
N ASP A 107 22.40 2.15 -0.34
CA ASP A 107 22.70 3.54 -0.72
C ASP A 107 21.89 4.60 0.05
N GLY A 108 21.02 4.17 0.98
CA GLY A 108 20.14 5.04 1.74
C GLY A 108 18.85 5.45 1.01
N SER A 109 18.67 5.02 -0.25
CA SER A 109 17.43 5.23 -0.98
C SER A 109 16.33 4.28 -0.51
N TYR A 110 15.07 4.62 -0.80
CA TYR A 110 13.90 3.84 -0.42
C TYR A 110 12.93 3.71 -1.58
N LEU A 111 12.36 2.51 -1.76
CA LEU A 111 11.26 2.27 -2.68
C LEU A 111 10.00 1.97 -1.90
N ALA A 112 9.02 2.87 -1.98
CA ALA A 112 7.71 2.66 -1.40
C ALA A 112 6.83 1.82 -2.33
N VAL A 113 6.08 0.88 -1.75
CA VAL A 113 5.14 0.03 -2.45
C VAL A 113 3.76 0.19 -1.86
N SER A 114 2.92 0.92 -2.58
CA SER A 114 1.55 1.23 -2.18
C SER A 114 0.54 0.39 -2.95
N ILE A 115 -0.22 -0.44 -2.24
CA ILE A 115 -1.28 -1.26 -2.84
C ILE A 115 -2.56 -0.43 -2.90
N GLU A 116 -2.82 0.14 -4.06
CA GLU A 116 -3.85 1.15 -4.25
C GLU A 116 -5.09 0.59 -4.96
N VAL A 117 -6.20 1.28 -4.74
CA VAL A 117 -7.31 1.23 -5.67
C VAL A 117 -6.91 1.98 -6.93
N ARG A 118 -7.00 1.33 -8.10
CA ARG A 118 -6.85 1.97 -9.40
C ARG A 118 -8.16 2.67 -9.77
N ARG A 119 -8.12 4.01 -9.83
CA ARG A 119 -9.28 4.88 -9.98
C ARG A 119 -9.44 5.29 -11.43
N LYS A 120 -10.68 5.27 -11.91
CA LYS A 120 -11.06 5.90 -13.19
C LYS A 120 -11.01 7.43 -13.05
N LYS A 121 -10.68 8.15 -14.12
CA LYS A 121 -10.63 9.61 -14.16
C LYS A 121 -11.93 10.21 -13.60
N GLY A 122 -11.78 11.17 -12.68
CA GLY A 122 -12.90 11.85 -12.01
C GLY A 122 -13.63 11.04 -10.93
N ARG A 123 -13.25 9.77 -10.70
CA ARG A 123 -13.84 8.96 -9.61
C ARG A 123 -13.03 9.05 -8.32
N LYS A 124 -13.73 9.25 -7.22
CA LYS A 124 -13.20 9.10 -5.86
C LYS A 124 -13.34 7.66 -5.40
N PHE A 125 -12.48 7.26 -4.45
CA PHE A 125 -12.62 5.97 -3.78
C PHE A 125 -13.89 5.93 -2.92
N ASP A 126 -14.51 4.76 -2.87
CA ASP A 126 -15.71 4.46 -2.09
C ASP A 126 -15.61 3.00 -1.62
N PRO A 127 -15.47 2.76 -0.30
CA PRO A 127 -15.30 1.41 0.24
C PRO A 127 -16.46 0.47 -0.09
N VAL A 128 -17.69 0.99 -0.18
CA VAL A 128 -18.90 0.19 -0.51
C VAL A 128 -18.80 -0.31 -1.94
N LYS A 129 -18.43 0.58 -2.88
CA LYS A 129 -18.18 0.20 -4.28
C LYS A 129 -17.02 -0.78 -4.43
N GLY A 130 -16.06 -0.75 -3.50
CA GLY A 130 -14.98 -1.73 -3.38
C GLY A 130 -15.45 -3.17 -3.14
N PHE A 131 -16.67 -3.40 -2.62
CA PHE A 131 -17.23 -4.75 -2.52
C PHE A 131 -17.79 -5.28 -3.86
N PHE A 132 -18.16 -4.39 -4.78
CA PHE A 132 -18.96 -4.73 -5.97
C PHE A 132 -18.20 -4.65 -7.30
N ARG A 133 -16.92 -5.06 -7.35
CA ARG A 133 -16.09 -5.09 -8.57
C ARG A 133 -16.03 -3.76 -9.35
N GLN A 134 -16.12 -2.63 -8.65
CA GLN A 134 -16.12 -1.30 -9.29
C GLN A 134 -14.73 -0.66 -9.36
N PHE A 135 -13.75 -1.31 -8.75
CA PHE A 135 -12.37 -0.86 -8.67
C PHE A 135 -11.43 -2.03 -8.93
N GLU A 136 -10.32 -1.72 -9.57
CA GLU A 136 -9.21 -2.63 -9.78
C GLU A 136 -8.11 -2.35 -8.74
N VAL A 137 -7.29 -3.35 -8.45
CA VAL A 137 -6.12 -3.19 -7.57
C VAL A 137 -4.88 -2.88 -8.42
N MET A 138 -4.01 -2.02 -7.92
CA MET A 138 -2.68 -1.79 -8.51
C MET A 138 -1.63 -1.68 -7.41
N TYR A 139 -0.39 -1.96 -7.76
CA TYR A 139 0.76 -1.72 -6.90
C TYR A 139 1.49 -0.53 -7.48
N VAL A 140 1.53 0.56 -6.74
CA VAL A 140 2.32 1.74 -7.07
C VAL A 140 3.70 1.52 -6.46
N LEU A 141 4.72 1.43 -7.30
CA LEU A 141 6.13 1.49 -6.91
C LEU A 141 6.57 2.94 -7.06
N ALA A 142 7.04 3.57 -6.00
CA ALA A 142 7.25 5.02 -5.98
C ALA A 142 8.30 5.49 -4.99
N ASP A 143 8.77 6.71 -5.18
CA ASP A 143 9.53 7.43 -4.16
C ASP A 143 8.67 7.70 -2.92
N GLU A 144 9.30 7.72 -1.75
CA GLU A 144 8.59 8.02 -0.50
C GLU A 144 7.99 9.43 -0.50
N ARG A 145 8.64 10.41 -1.14
CA ARG A 145 8.10 11.78 -1.28
C ARG A 145 6.78 11.80 -2.04
N ASP A 146 6.62 10.96 -3.07
CA ASP A 146 5.36 10.83 -3.82
C ASP A 146 4.26 10.30 -2.89
N VAL A 147 4.46 9.11 -2.31
CA VAL A 147 3.35 8.42 -1.62
C VAL A 147 3.16 8.85 -0.16
N ILE A 148 4.22 9.12 0.59
CA ILE A 148 4.11 9.62 1.96
C ILE A 148 3.88 11.12 1.93
N GLY A 149 4.64 11.87 1.14
CA GLY A 149 4.54 13.33 1.06
C GLY A 149 3.16 13.82 0.60
N VAL A 150 2.51 13.17 -0.36
CA VAL A 150 1.13 13.54 -0.72
C VAL A 150 0.17 13.38 0.47
N ARG A 151 0.38 12.40 1.33
CA ARG A 151 -0.47 12.14 2.51
C ARG A 151 -0.19 13.16 3.61
N THR A 152 1.07 13.38 3.97
CA THR A 152 1.46 14.27 5.08
C THR A 152 1.42 15.75 4.71
N ASN A 153 1.90 16.12 3.52
CA ASN A 153 2.16 17.51 3.15
C ASN A 153 1.02 18.11 2.33
N ILE A 154 0.31 17.33 1.51
CA ILE A 154 -0.73 17.82 0.60
C ILE A 154 -2.13 17.58 1.16
N ILE A 155 -2.43 16.33 1.52
CA ILE A 155 -3.76 15.93 2.05
C ILE A 155 -3.87 16.22 3.55
N LYS A 156 -2.74 16.32 4.26
CA LYS A 156 -2.64 16.55 5.72
C LYS A 156 -3.22 15.42 6.57
N TYR A 157 -3.01 14.17 6.15
CA TYR A 157 -3.23 12.99 6.98
C TYR A 157 -2.04 12.70 7.88
N ASP A 158 -2.34 12.09 9.03
CA ASP A 158 -1.30 11.48 9.85
C ASP A 158 -0.69 10.29 9.11
N VAL A 159 0.63 10.11 9.24
CA VAL A 159 1.35 8.93 8.78
C VAL A 159 2.24 8.40 9.88
N ARG A 160 2.14 7.10 10.11
CA ARG A 160 2.97 6.36 11.05
C ARG A 160 3.86 5.42 10.25
N LEU A 161 5.17 5.44 10.48
CA LEU A 161 6.16 4.68 9.71
C LEU A 161 6.98 3.80 10.66
N TYR A 162 6.65 2.52 10.69
CA TYR A 162 7.23 1.57 11.64
C TYR A 162 8.38 0.78 11.02
N PRO A 163 9.54 0.67 11.68
CA PRO A 163 10.60 -0.23 11.26
C PRO A 163 10.14 -1.69 11.44
N ILE A 164 10.48 -2.55 10.49
CA ILE A 164 10.14 -3.99 10.54
C ILE A 164 11.35 -4.77 11.04
N HIS A 165 11.14 -5.55 12.10
CA HIS A 165 12.05 -6.54 12.63
C HIS A 165 11.85 -7.90 11.97
N ALA A 166 12.69 -8.22 10.98
CA ALA A 166 12.72 -9.51 10.29
C ALA A 166 14.13 -9.82 9.75
N ASN A 167 14.39 -11.11 9.51
CA ASN A 167 15.62 -11.54 8.85
C ASN A 167 15.69 -10.97 7.43
N ILE A 168 16.91 -10.69 6.96
CA ILE A 168 17.11 -10.02 5.68
C ILE A 168 16.62 -10.85 4.49
N GLU A 169 16.75 -12.18 4.59
CA GLU A 169 16.25 -13.12 3.58
C GLU A 169 14.72 -13.02 3.44
N ILE A 170 14.01 -12.82 4.56
CA ILE A 170 12.54 -12.63 4.55
C ILE A 170 12.19 -11.28 3.92
N ILE A 171 12.92 -10.22 4.25
CA ILE A 171 12.69 -8.88 3.69
C ILE A 171 12.85 -8.93 2.16
N ARG A 172 13.95 -9.50 1.66
CA ARG A 172 14.23 -9.66 0.23
C ARG A 172 13.20 -10.56 -0.47
N ALA A 173 12.81 -11.67 0.16
CA ALA A 173 11.80 -12.56 -0.41
C ALA A 173 10.42 -11.88 -0.54
N VAL A 174 10.00 -11.13 0.48
CA VAL A 174 8.76 -10.34 0.46
C VAL A 174 8.82 -9.25 -0.61
N PHE A 175 9.95 -8.54 -0.73
CA PHE A 175 10.17 -7.54 -1.78
C PHE A 175 10.00 -8.16 -3.18
N CYS A 176 10.69 -9.26 -3.46
CA CYS A 176 10.57 -9.98 -4.73
C CYS A 176 9.13 -10.43 -5.04
N ASP A 177 8.43 -11.01 -4.06
CA ASP A 177 7.05 -11.50 -4.25
C ASP A 177 6.06 -10.35 -4.51
N ILE A 178 6.30 -9.18 -3.89
CA ILE A 178 5.55 -7.94 -4.16
C ILE A 178 5.82 -7.44 -5.59
N LEU A 179 7.08 -7.40 -6.01
CA LEU A 179 7.43 -6.94 -7.36
C LEU A 179 6.85 -7.84 -8.45
N LYS A 180 6.94 -9.16 -8.29
CA LYS A 180 6.29 -10.14 -9.18
C LYS A 180 4.78 -9.92 -9.25
N ARG A 181 4.18 -9.54 -8.13
CA ARG A 181 2.74 -9.26 -8.08
C ARG A 181 2.39 -7.94 -8.77
N ALA A 182 3.20 -6.91 -8.60
CA ALA A 182 3.02 -5.63 -9.26
C ALA A 182 3.07 -5.78 -10.78
N ASP A 183 4.09 -6.47 -11.28
CA ASP A 183 4.29 -6.79 -12.70
C ASP A 183 3.14 -7.61 -13.27
N LYS A 184 2.77 -8.72 -12.59
CA LYS A 184 1.65 -9.57 -13.00
C LYS A 184 0.33 -8.79 -13.17
N LEU A 185 0.04 -7.81 -12.31
CA LEU A 185 -1.18 -7.01 -12.43
C LEU A 185 -1.17 -6.08 -13.65
N GLY A 186 0.00 -5.79 -14.22
CA GLY A 186 0.19 -5.09 -15.48
C GLY A 186 -0.21 -5.92 -16.72
N GLU A 187 -0.33 -7.24 -16.58
CA GLU A 187 -0.75 -8.15 -17.65
C GLU A 187 -2.15 -8.74 -17.36
N GLU A 188 -2.34 -9.23 -16.14
CA GLU A 188 -3.56 -9.84 -15.63
C GLU A 188 -4.19 -8.93 -14.55
N PRO A 189 -4.97 -7.91 -14.94
CA PRO A 189 -5.57 -7.00 -13.97
C PRO A 189 -6.58 -7.73 -13.08
N GLU A 190 -6.72 -7.28 -11.85
CA GLU A 190 -7.67 -7.87 -10.89
C GLU A 190 -8.54 -6.81 -10.22
N PHE A 191 -9.72 -7.22 -9.77
CA PHE A 191 -10.57 -6.35 -8.96
C PHE A 191 -9.99 -6.17 -7.56
N TYR A 192 -9.99 -4.93 -7.10
CA TYR A 192 -9.89 -4.62 -5.68
C TYR A 192 -11.10 -5.20 -4.96
N ASN A 193 -10.88 -5.69 -3.74
CA ASN A 193 -11.97 -6.07 -2.86
C ASN A 193 -11.68 -5.68 -1.41
N THR A 194 -12.62 -4.96 -0.81
CA THR A 194 -12.51 -4.45 0.56
C THR A 194 -12.24 -5.55 1.60
N ILE A 195 -12.64 -6.80 1.38
CA ILE A 195 -12.46 -7.91 2.34
C ILE A 195 -11.19 -8.72 2.09
N TRP A 196 -10.90 -9.10 0.84
CA TRP A 196 -9.86 -10.12 0.56
C TRP A 196 -8.80 -9.68 -0.46
N ASN A 197 -8.96 -8.52 -1.11
CA ASN A 197 -7.98 -7.99 -2.04
C ASN A 197 -7.81 -6.47 -1.86
N ASN A 198 -7.33 -6.11 -0.67
CA ASN A 198 -7.07 -4.75 -0.24
C ASN A 198 -5.60 -4.60 0.19
N CYS A 199 -5.20 -3.40 0.60
CA CYS A 199 -3.82 -3.13 1.01
C CYS A 199 -3.32 -4.04 2.15
N ALA A 200 -4.05 -4.14 3.26
CA ALA A 200 -3.65 -4.96 4.41
C ALA A 200 -3.62 -6.47 4.11
N THR A 201 -4.64 -7.01 3.44
CA THR A 201 -4.72 -8.43 3.09
C THR A 201 -3.64 -8.85 2.10
N ASN A 202 -3.28 -7.98 1.16
CA ASN A 202 -2.16 -8.22 0.25
C ASN A 202 -0.82 -8.22 0.99
N ILE A 203 -0.54 -7.25 1.87
CA ILE A 203 0.67 -7.26 2.73
C ILE A 203 0.73 -8.57 3.53
N VAL A 204 -0.37 -8.96 4.18
CA VAL A 204 -0.44 -10.22 4.95
C VAL A 204 -0.17 -11.43 4.07
N ARG A 205 -0.70 -11.47 2.84
CA ARG A 205 -0.47 -12.56 1.89
C ARG A 205 1.00 -12.71 1.54
N HIS A 206 1.69 -11.61 1.24
CA HIS A 206 3.12 -11.60 0.94
C HIS A 206 3.95 -12.03 2.15
N VAL A 207 3.72 -11.42 3.31
CA VAL A 207 4.50 -11.72 4.53
C VAL A 207 4.30 -13.15 5.00
N ARG A 208 3.08 -13.70 4.96
CA ARG A 208 2.78 -15.08 5.40
C ARG A 208 3.45 -16.16 4.55
N ARG A 209 3.84 -15.88 3.31
CA ARG A 209 4.54 -16.86 2.45
C ARG A 209 5.94 -17.19 2.97
N PHE A 210 6.58 -16.25 3.66
CA PHE A 210 7.99 -16.36 4.06
C PHE A 210 8.19 -16.28 5.57
N SER A 211 7.31 -15.57 6.29
CA SER A 211 7.40 -15.44 7.73
C SER A 211 6.88 -16.68 8.45
N LYS A 212 7.67 -17.17 9.40
CA LYS A 212 7.26 -18.25 10.33
C LYS A 212 6.38 -17.75 11.48
N LYS A 213 6.18 -16.43 11.61
CA LYS A 213 5.36 -15.87 12.68
C LYS A 213 3.89 -16.27 12.47
N PRO A 214 3.11 -16.51 13.55
CA PRO A 214 1.72 -16.96 13.45
C PRO A 214 0.77 -15.79 13.08
N ILE A 215 0.98 -15.20 11.90
CA ILE A 215 0.14 -14.11 11.38
C ILE A 215 -1.23 -14.72 10.99
N PRO A 216 -2.34 -14.24 11.56
CA PRO A 216 -3.66 -14.79 11.27
C PRO A 216 -3.99 -14.73 9.79
N ALA A 217 -4.54 -15.81 9.23
CA ALA A 217 -5.03 -15.80 7.85
C ALA A 217 -6.15 -14.77 7.63
N TRP A 218 -6.93 -14.52 8.68
CA TRP A 218 -8.03 -13.57 8.67
C TRP A 218 -8.08 -12.80 10.00
N SER A 219 -8.40 -11.50 9.92
CA SER A 219 -8.63 -10.64 11.08
C SER A 219 -9.53 -9.47 10.67
N PRO A 220 -10.45 -9.00 11.52
CA PRO A 220 -11.22 -7.79 11.23
C PRO A 220 -10.32 -6.55 11.06
N ARG A 221 -9.10 -6.56 11.62
CA ARG A 221 -8.11 -5.49 11.44
C ARG A 221 -7.59 -5.35 10.01
N TYR A 222 -7.84 -6.33 9.13
CA TYR A 222 -7.55 -6.21 7.70
C TYR A 222 -8.61 -5.40 6.94
N LEU A 223 -9.81 -5.22 7.53
CA LEU A 223 -10.86 -4.32 7.05
C LEU A 223 -10.70 -2.90 7.60
N PHE A 224 -10.04 -2.79 8.76
CA PHE A 224 -9.80 -1.53 9.47
C PHE A 224 -8.29 -1.32 9.64
N PRO A 225 -7.57 -0.89 8.58
CA PRO A 225 -6.12 -0.90 8.58
C PRO A 225 -5.49 0.06 9.59
N ASP A 226 -6.21 1.00 10.20
CA ASP A 226 -5.67 1.83 11.29
C ASP A 226 -5.17 0.98 12.47
N PHE A 227 -5.77 -0.20 12.67
CA PHE A 227 -5.42 -1.16 13.71
C PHE A 227 -4.52 -2.30 13.21
N PHE A 228 -4.07 -2.26 11.95
CA PHE A 228 -3.22 -3.31 11.37
C PHE A 228 -1.86 -3.41 12.08
N ASP A 229 -1.30 -2.26 12.49
CA ASP A 229 -0.11 -2.15 13.32
C ASP A 229 -0.17 -3.00 14.60
N ARG A 230 -1.35 -3.17 15.20
CA ARG A 230 -1.53 -3.93 16.44
C ARG A 230 -1.20 -5.41 16.25
N ILE A 231 -1.44 -5.95 15.05
CA ILE A 231 -1.06 -7.34 14.73
C ILE A 231 0.46 -7.42 14.64
N ALA A 232 1.07 -6.50 13.88
CA ALA A 232 2.52 -6.44 13.74
C ALA A 232 3.22 -6.25 15.09
N TYR A 233 2.72 -5.36 15.94
CA TYR A 233 3.24 -5.10 17.28
C TYR A 233 3.17 -6.34 18.17
N ARG A 234 1.99 -6.99 18.26
CA ARG A 234 1.81 -8.19 19.11
C ARG A 234 2.70 -9.35 18.71
N LEU A 235 3.00 -9.46 17.41
CA LEU A 235 3.87 -10.50 16.88
C LEU A 235 5.35 -10.08 16.89
N SER A 236 5.71 -8.97 17.52
CA SER A 236 7.07 -8.40 17.56
C SER A 236 7.67 -8.24 16.15
N ILE A 237 6.83 -7.91 15.17
CA ILE A 237 7.25 -7.58 13.80
C ILE A 237 7.71 -6.12 13.73
N LEU A 238 7.20 -5.25 14.61
CA LEU A 238 7.69 -3.87 14.70
C LEU A 238 8.98 -3.84 15.52
N ASP A 239 9.99 -3.12 15.05
CA ASP A 239 11.29 -3.00 15.71
C ASP A 239 11.26 -1.91 16.79
N THR A 240 10.73 -2.25 17.96
CA THR A 240 10.50 -1.31 19.06
C THR A 240 10.47 -2.03 20.41
N GLU A 241 10.83 -1.33 21.48
CA GLU A 241 10.66 -1.77 22.88
C GLU A 241 9.62 -0.94 23.62
N LEU A 242 9.16 0.15 23.01
CA LEU A 242 8.16 1.02 23.58
C LEU A 242 6.80 0.30 23.67
N GLY A 243 6.02 0.62 24.71
CA GLY A 243 4.63 0.17 24.78
C GLY A 243 3.82 0.57 23.54
N TYR A 244 2.77 -0.18 23.18
CA TYR A 244 2.04 0.00 21.92
C TYR A 244 1.57 1.45 21.64
N LYS A 245 1.08 2.16 22.67
CA LYS A 245 0.64 3.55 22.52
C LYS A 245 1.82 4.49 22.22
N GLU A 246 2.92 4.33 22.94
CA GLU A 246 4.13 5.12 22.73
C GLU A 246 4.78 4.80 21.39
N THR A 247 4.81 3.53 20.97
CA THR A 247 5.21 3.11 19.61
C THR A 247 4.40 3.88 18.55
N ARG A 248 3.07 3.99 18.68
CA ARG A 248 2.27 4.75 17.71
C ARG A 248 2.61 6.23 17.66
N LYS A 249 2.98 6.82 18.81
CA LYS A 249 3.33 8.24 18.94
C LYS A 249 4.74 8.52 18.41
N HIS A 250 5.71 7.70 18.80
CA HIS A 250 7.13 7.79 18.42
C HIS A 250 7.31 7.71 16.90
N PHE A 251 6.69 6.71 16.28
CA PHE A 251 6.78 6.49 14.84
C PHE A 251 5.77 7.31 14.03
N ASN A 252 5.11 8.31 14.61
CA ASN A 252 4.31 9.26 13.85
C ASN A 252 5.25 10.30 13.20
N ILE A 253 5.47 10.15 11.91
CA ILE A 253 6.41 10.97 11.12
C ILE A 253 5.77 12.23 10.55
N THR A 254 4.49 12.50 10.82
CA THR A 254 3.72 13.54 10.11
C THR A 254 4.35 14.92 10.23
N LYS A 255 4.72 15.32 11.45
CA LYS A 255 5.35 16.63 11.69
C LYS A 255 6.71 16.72 11.00
N GLN A 256 7.50 15.65 11.08
CA GLN A 256 8.82 15.57 10.48
C GLN A 256 8.74 15.61 8.93
N ALA A 257 7.81 14.89 8.33
CA ALA A 257 7.55 14.95 6.89
C ALA A 257 7.15 16.37 6.43
N GLN A 258 6.41 17.10 7.26
CA GLN A 258 5.98 18.47 6.98
C GLN A 258 7.12 19.51 7.07
N THR A 259 8.27 19.18 7.68
CA THR A 259 9.45 20.06 7.67
C THR A 259 10.31 19.89 6.42
N ALA A 260 10.12 18.81 5.65
CA ALA A 260 10.90 18.54 4.45
C ALA A 260 10.63 19.61 3.37
N GLY A 261 11.67 20.34 2.98
CA GLY A 261 11.69 21.21 1.81
C GLY A 261 11.65 20.42 0.50
N PRO A 262 11.57 21.11 -0.66
CA PRO A 262 11.52 20.45 -1.97
C PRO A 262 12.78 19.63 -2.31
N ASP A 263 13.96 20.14 -1.98
CA ASP A 263 15.26 19.57 -2.36
C ASP A 263 15.85 18.64 -1.28
N ASP A 264 15.19 18.51 -0.13
CA ASP A 264 15.64 17.65 0.96
C ASP A 264 15.56 16.18 0.57
N ASP A 265 16.46 15.36 1.13
CA ASP A 265 16.26 13.91 1.19
C ASP A 265 15.08 13.60 2.12
N PHE A 266 13.91 13.46 1.51
CA PHE A 266 12.66 13.22 2.23
C PHE A 266 12.74 11.97 3.11
N SER A 267 13.36 10.91 2.61
CA SER A 267 13.44 9.60 3.29
C SER A 267 14.31 9.68 4.54
N ALA A 268 15.41 10.43 4.48
CA ALA A 268 16.25 10.74 5.63
C ALA A 268 15.52 11.65 6.62
N VAL A 269 14.87 12.72 6.14
CA VAL A 269 14.13 13.67 6.99
C VAL A 269 13.08 12.94 7.81
N ILE A 270 12.21 12.11 7.22
CA ILE A 270 11.13 11.43 7.95
C ILE A 270 11.62 10.39 8.95
N ARG A 271 12.88 9.97 8.88
CA ARG A 271 13.51 9.01 9.80
C ARG A 271 14.39 9.67 10.85
N HIS A 272 14.66 10.96 10.73
CA HIS A 272 15.47 11.68 11.70
C HIS A 272 14.83 11.63 13.11
N GLY A 273 15.59 11.12 14.09
CA GLY A 273 15.13 10.96 15.47
C GLY A 273 14.25 9.73 15.73
N LEU A 274 14.12 8.81 14.75
CA LEU A 274 13.48 7.52 14.98
C LEU A 274 14.52 6.50 15.46
N ASP A 275 14.59 6.30 16.78
CA ASP A 275 15.42 5.23 17.34
C ASP A 275 14.84 3.85 16.98
N THR A 276 15.69 2.97 16.44
CA THR A 276 15.36 1.58 16.08
C THR A 276 16.28 0.63 16.83
N LYS A 277 15.95 -0.67 16.98
CA LYS A 277 16.87 -1.58 17.68
C LYS A 277 18.19 -1.75 16.94
N ARG A 278 18.17 -1.58 15.62
CA ARG A 278 19.37 -1.64 14.77
C ARG A 278 20.29 -0.42 14.88
N SER A 279 19.84 0.72 15.41
CA SER A 279 20.72 1.89 15.58
C SER A 279 21.64 1.79 16.82
N GLU A 280 21.49 0.74 17.63
CA GLU A 280 22.31 0.49 18.84
C GLU A 280 23.27 -0.71 18.71
N GLN A 281 23.41 -1.29 17.50
CA GLN A 281 24.36 -2.38 17.18
C GLN A 281 25.35 -1.92 16.12
#